data_AF-A0A098G6A7-F1
#
_entry.id   AF-A0A098G6A7-F1
#
_cell.length_a   1.000
_cell.length_b   1.000
_cell.length_c   1.000
_cell.angle_alpha   90.00
_cell.angle_beta   90.00
_cell.angle_gamma   90.00
#
_symmetry.space_group_name_H-M   'P 1'
#
loop_
_entity.id
_entity.type
_entity.pdbx_description
1 polymer ?
#
loop_
_entity_poly.entity_id
_entity_poly.type
_entity_poly.pdbx_seq_one_letter_code
_entity_poly.pdbx_strand_id
1 'polypeptide(L)'
;MPNFFTSLAHAGASTIHALIKGPSKTPKEMYESQETRFQTFQGLMSSLSYHSQQLEARKQYWCAQTFFLAQLIKANEQKIAGIIGASVNVEDEAGLLETINKLIITLDNERNVQRFIEVLTEDCHKIETTQIKQVAPPIPESASGIQYYNGDVIELIQNLSVQGTLVVVDNAPNSHRDGAAKYSAGSVEELFSRYTDSALKMALHFDDVHQRNYQIGYYAFTEKPEAIDVLDYQKRYLKMVLTICSNLIHRTEDYLESEDFLNDLFTSFPNQKDESFKLPIYFDMQNNVYEVPVDGGFTSAHWFVNTKQLNTVEGIFQLLKIPDVSKPINVVSYAAPDLRKLETSPLDARATSNKRLQRPAEEGNLGCMLAAGIALQCQQAIQLAQHYKAQGINQPIAVIFVMPGCGAFNNPERSTAAHFISTIKYFYPQLAEHNISCHVAEFNPKLYNLLVQSNDLYGSELGQLNELINQLVEPLLRQKVIAVREKIVALYEHGESAEHLTKQLRLTIELLMSQPGEKRNRIVTEYEQNALSLQKSSDSLWNALAVAMIALGSLITTVGVVLCATGLALLPGTGVAACGTALLGVGIGLFAQNKHNALIRKTTDLLEEIDNTHLLP
;
A
#
# COMPACT_ATOMS: atom_id res chain seq x y z
N MET A 1 26.46 26.62 6.01
CA MET A 1 25.39 26.91 7.01
C MET A 1 24.34 27.94 6.57
N PRO A 2 24.63 29.04 5.83
CA PRO A 2 23.59 29.99 5.38
C PRO A 2 22.52 29.37 4.47
N ASN A 3 22.89 28.37 3.66
CA ASN A 3 21.97 27.68 2.75
C ASN A 3 20.97 26.81 3.49
N PHE A 4 21.35 26.14 4.59
CA PHE A 4 20.44 25.26 5.34
C PHE A 4 19.24 26.00 5.90
N PHE A 5 19.45 27.13 6.59
CA PHE A 5 18.34 27.91 7.17
C PHE A 5 17.46 28.55 6.10
N THR A 6 18.04 28.96 4.97
CA THR A 6 17.28 29.47 3.82
C THR A 6 16.43 28.37 3.19
N SER A 7 16.99 27.18 2.98
CA SER A 7 16.26 26.01 2.45
C SER A 7 15.17 25.52 3.42
N LEU A 8 15.44 25.56 4.73
CA LEU A 8 14.46 25.22 5.76
C LEU A 8 13.32 26.25 5.82
N ALA A 9 13.62 27.54 5.70
CA ALA A 9 12.62 28.60 5.60
C ALA A 9 11.77 28.47 4.32
N HIS A 10 12.40 28.13 3.19
CA HIS A 10 11.70 27.84 1.95
C HIS A 10 10.81 26.60 2.07
N ALA A 11 11.30 25.52 2.69
CA ALA A 11 10.50 24.35 2.99
C ALA A 11 9.29 24.69 3.87
N GLY A 12 9.49 25.45 4.94
CA GLY A 12 8.42 25.93 5.80
C GLY A 12 7.38 26.78 5.05
N ALA A 13 7.84 27.70 4.19
CA ALA A 13 6.95 28.52 3.37
C ALA A 13 6.14 27.67 2.37
N SER A 14 6.78 26.71 1.70
CA SER A 14 6.14 25.77 0.78
C SER A 14 5.11 24.88 1.49
N THR A 15 5.42 24.39 2.69
CA THR A 15 4.48 23.62 3.51
C THR A 15 3.28 24.45 3.96
N ILE A 16 3.50 25.69 4.43
CA ILE A 16 2.41 26.61 4.81
C ILE A 16 1.54 26.94 3.59
N HIS A 17 2.16 27.20 2.44
CA HIS A 17 1.45 27.48 1.19
C HIS A 17 0.58 26.28 0.74
N ALA A 18 1.10 25.06 0.82
CA ALA A 18 0.35 23.85 0.53
C ALA A 18 -0.81 23.61 1.51
N LEU A 19 -0.61 23.91 2.82
CA LEU A 19 -1.68 23.87 3.82
C LEU A 19 -2.79 24.88 3.52
N ILE A 20 -2.43 26.10 3.09
CA ILE A 20 -3.40 27.16 2.76
C ILE A 20 -4.15 26.86 1.46
N LYS A 21 -3.45 26.41 0.41
CA LYS A 21 -4.06 26.11 -0.89
C LYS A 21 -4.95 24.85 -0.84
N GLY A 22 -4.66 23.93 0.06
CA GLY A 22 -5.34 22.63 0.13
C GLY A 22 -4.99 21.73 -1.06
N PRO A 23 -5.78 20.66 -1.29
CA PRO A 23 -5.55 19.74 -2.40
C PRO A 23 -5.63 20.39 -3.78
N SER A 24 -4.82 19.87 -4.71
CA SER A 24 -4.77 20.34 -6.08
C SER A 24 -6.10 20.10 -6.78
N LYS A 25 -6.63 21.14 -7.43
CA LYS A 25 -7.92 21.11 -8.16
C LYS A 25 -7.75 20.94 -9.65
N THR A 26 -6.55 21.20 -10.16
CA THR A 26 -6.20 21.06 -11.58
C THR A 26 -4.85 20.36 -11.74
N PRO A 27 -4.58 19.74 -12.92
CA PRO A 27 -3.26 19.17 -13.21
C PRO A 27 -2.12 20.20 -13.09
N LYS A 28 -2.39 21.46 -13.47
CA LYS A 28 -1.42 22.55 -13.33
C LYS A 28 -1.06 22.83 -11.87
N GLU A 29 -2.06 22.90 -10.98
CA GLU A 29 -1.82 23.08 -9.54
C GLU A 29 -1.05 21.91 -8.93
N MET A 30 -1.33 20.68 -9.38
CA MET A 30 -0.59 19.48 -8.95
C MET A 30 0.89 19.60 -9.33
N TYR A 31 1.16 20.01 -10.56
CA TYR A 31 2.54 20.20 -11.02
C TYR A 31 3.26 21.34 -10.30
N GLU A 32 2.66 22.52 -10.16
CA GLU A 32 3.26 23.64 -9.43
C GLU A 32 3.65 23.23 -7.99
N SER A 33 2.82 22.40 -7.35
CA SER A 33 3.13 21.81 -6.04
C SER A 33 4.37 20.90 -6.11
N GLN A 34 4.44 20.01 -7.11
CA GLN A 34 5.59 19.11 -7.30
C GLN A 34 6.88 19.85 -7.63
N GLU A 35 6.83 20.90 -8.45
CA GLU A 35 7.99 21.72 -8.76
C GLU A 35 8.51 22.46 -7.52
N THR A 36 7.61 23.07 -6.76
CA THR A 36 7.96 23.72 -5.49
C THR A 36 8.63 22.74 -4.53
N ARG A 37 8.15 21.49 -4.48
CA ARG A 37 8.72 20.42 -3.65
C ARG A 37 10.09 19.99 -4.13
N PHE A 38 10.26 19.78 -5.43
CA PHE A 38 11.56 19.48 -6.02
C PHE A 38 12.58 20.57 -5.69
N GLN A 39 12.24 21.85 -5.88
CA GLN A 39 13.11 22.98 -5.55
C GLN A 39 13.46 23.03 -4.05
N THR A 40 12.47 22.80 -3.19
CA THR A 40 12.65 22.71 -1.74
C THR A 40 13.61 21.57 -1.37
N PHE A 41 13.37 20.38 -1.91
CA PHE A 41 14.17 19.20 -1.66
C PHE A 41 15.59 19.37 -2.17
N GLN A 42 15.78 19.86 -3.39
CA GLN A 42 17.08 20.14 -3.99
C GLN A 42 17.90 21.10 -3.10
N GLY A 43 17.25 22.15 -2.59
CA GLY A 43 17.86 23.06 -1.62
C GLY A 43 18.31 22.35 -0.34
N LEU A 44 17.46 21.49 0.23
CA LEU A 44 17.77 20.74 1.45
C LEU A 44 18.88 19.69 1.25
N MET A 45 18.87 18.96 0.13
CA MET A 45 19.87 17.96 -0.22
C MET A 45 21.29 18.51 -0.28
N SER A 46 21.45 19.73 -0.79
CA SER A 46 22.75 20.43 -0.81
C SER A 46 23.33 20.74 0.58
N SER A 47 22.57 20.47 1.65
CA SER A 47 22.91 20.81 3.04
C SER A 47 22.79 19.66 4.03
N LEU A 48 22.40 18.46 3.57
CA LEU A 48 22.18 17.30 4.43
C LEU A 48 23.50 16.61 4.80
N SER A 49 23.79 16.54 6.09
CA SER A 49 24.79 15.61 6.66
C SER A 49 24.08 14.32 7.07
N TYR A 50 24.41 13.21 6.42
CA TYR A 50 23.84 11.91 6.74
C TYR A 50 24.53 11.29 7.97
N HIS A 51 23.76 10.64 8.84
CA HIS A 51 24.33 9.84 9.91
C HIS A 51 25.05 8.61 9.35
N SER A 52 26.08 8.11 10.04
CA SER A 52 26.83 6.93 9.60
C SER A 52 25.93 5.71 9.31
N GLN A 53 24.91 5.48 10.15
CA GLN A 53 23.94 4.40 9.94
C GLN A 53 23.13 4.56 8.64
N GLN A 54 22.82 5.80 8.24
CA GLN A 54 22.11 6.07 6.98
C GLN A 54 23.00 5.87 5.77
N LEU A 55 24.29 6.19 5.89
CA LEU A 55 25.29 5.93 4.85
C LEU A 55 25.51 4.42 4.67
N GLU A 56 25.64 3.67 5.76
CA GLU A 56 25.73 2.20 5.71
C GLU A 56 24.49 1.58 5.06
N ALA A 57 23.29 2.02 5.44
CA ALA A 57 22.06 1.54 4.82
C ALA A 57 21.97 1.88 3.32
N ARG A 58 22.48 3.04 2.90
CA ARG A 58 22.59 3.42 1.48
C ARG A 58 23.59 2.53 0.74
N LYS A 59 24.75 2.26 1.33
CA LYS A 59 25.75 1.34 0.77
C LYS A 59 25.15 -0.05 0.60
N GLN A 60 24.49 -0.55 1.65
CA GLN A 60 23.77 -1.82 1.62
C GLN A 60 22.76 -1.88 0.47
N TYR A 61 21.91 -0.85 0.37
CA TYR A 61 20.88 -0.76 -0.66
C TYR A 61 21.49 -0.87 -2.06
N TRP A 62 22.42 0.01 -2.42
CA TRP A 62 22.92 0.06 -3.80
C TRP A 62 23.85 -1.10 -4.15
N CYS A 63 24.60 -1.64 -3.19
CA CYS A 63 25.34 -2.87 -3.41
C CYS A 63 24.39 -4.06 -3.62
N ALA A 64 23.31 -4.16 -2.85
CA ALA A 64 22.27 -5.17 -3.05
C ALA A 64 21.60 -5.06 -4.42
N GLN A 65 21.17 -3.86 -4.83
CA GLN A 65 20.55 -3.65 -6.14
C GLN A 65 21.51 -3.99 -7.30
N THR A 66 22.79 -3.67 -7.16
CA THR A 66 23.82 -4.02 -8.14
C THR A 66 24.06 -5.53 -8.19
N PHE A 67 24.06 -6.21 -7.04
CA PHE A 67 24.12 -7.67 -6.96
C PHE A 67 22.93 -8.34 -7.65
N PHE A 68 21.71 -7.90 -7.39
CA PHE A 68 20.50 -8.43 -8.05
C PHE A 68 20.52 -8.18 -9.56
N LEU A 69 20.99 -7.01 -10.01
CA LEU A 69 21.19 -6.74 -11.43
C LEU A 69 22.17 -7.74 -12.06
N ALA A 70 23.31 -8.00 -11.41
CA ALA A 70 24.28 -8.98 -11.89
C ALA A 70 23.69 -10.40 -11.96
N GLN A 71 22.91 -10.82 -10.96
CA GLN A 71 22.19 -12.10 -10.98
C GLN A 71 21.17 -12.18 -12.13
N LEU A 72 20.38 -11.13 -12.34
CA LEU A 72 19.41 -11.05 -13.43
C LEU A 72 20.11 -11.19 -14.79
N ILE A 73 21.21 -10.46 -14.98
CA ILE A 73 22.02 -10.52 -16.21
C ILE A 73 22.58 -11.93 -16.40
N LYS A 74 23.15 -12.54 -15.34
CA LYS A 74 23.69 -13.91 -15.37
C LYS A 74 22.63 -14.93 -15.76
N ALA A 75 21.43 -14.83 -15.17
CA ALA A 75 20.33 -15.75 -15.42
C ALA A 75 19.72 -15.61 -16.82
N ASN A 76 19.91 -14.45 -17.47
CA ASN A 76 19.31 -14.10 -18.76
C ASN A 76 20.34 -13.72 -19.82
N GLU A 77 21.55 -14.28 -19.73
CA GLU A 77 22.73 -13.89 -20.53
C GLU A 77 22.43 -13.72 -22.02
N GLN A 78 21.75 -14.71 -22.63
CA GLN A 78 21.42 -14.68 -24.06
C GLN A 78 20.46 -13.55 -24.43
N LYS A 79 19.46 -13.27 -23.58
CA LYS A 79 18.47 -12.22 -23.82
C LYS A 79 19.13 -10.85 -23.69
N ILE A 80 19.95 -10.65 -22.65
CA ILE A 80 20.71 -9.43 -22.44
C ILE A 80 21.72 -9.21 -23.58
N ALA A 81 22.47 -10.24 -23.98
CA ALA A 81 23.39 -10.19 -25.12
C ALA A 81 22.68 -9.74 -26.41
N GLY A 82 21.45 -10.22 -26.63
CA GLY A 82 20.61 -9.80 -27.74
C GLY A 82 20.11 -8.36 -27.65
N ILE A 83 19.99 -7.77 -26.46
CA ILE A 83 19.62 -6.36 -26.25
C ILE A 83 20.83 -5.45 -26.50
N ILE A 84 21.98 -5.80 -25.91
CA ILE A 84 23.19 -4.97 -25.99
C ILE A 84 24.00 -5.18 -27.28
N GLY A 85 23.71 -6.25 -28.04
CA GLY A 85 24.41 -6.58 -29.28
C GLY A 85 25.86 -7.04 -29.07
N ALA A 86 26.19 -7.56 -27.89
CA ALA A 86 27.55 -7.98 -27.50
C ALA A 86 27.50 -9.14 -26.50
N SER A 87 28.63 -9.80 -26.28
CA SER A 87 28.78 -10.77 -25.20
C SER A 87 28.60 -10.11 -23.84
N VAL A 88 28.01 -10.86 -22.92
CA VAL A 88 27.80 -10.47 -21.52
C VAL A 88 28.90 -11.09 -20.66
N ASN A 89 29.44 -10.34 -19.71
CA ASN A 89 30.31 -10.86 -18.66
C ASN A 89 29.87 -10.27 -17.32
N VAL A 90 29.74 -11.10 -16.30
CA VAL A 90 29.36 -10.72 -14.92
C VAL A 90 30.29 -11.32 -13.86
N GLU A 91 31.38 -11.97 -14.29
CA GLU A 91 32.30 -12.68 -13.39
C GLU A 91 33.26 -11.73 -12.66
N ASP A 92 33.48 -10.54 -13.23
CA ASP A 92 34.38 -9.51 -12.71
C ASP A 92 33.82 -8.09 -12.88
N GLU A 93 34.44 -7.14 -12.18
CA GLU A 93 34.06 -5.72 -12.15
C GLU A 93 34.02 -5.08 -13.55
N ALA A 94 35.03 -5.35 -14.37
CA ALA A 94 35.17 -4.73 -15.68
C ALA A 94 34.09 -5.23 -16.65
N GLY A 95 33.84 -6.54 -16.65
CA GLY A 95 32.81 -7.18 -17.47
C GLY A 95 31.40 -6.71 -17.10
N LEU A 96 31.09 -6.66 -15.81
CA LEU A 96 29.78 -6.20 -15.34
C LEU A 96 29.58 -4.71 -15.68
N LEU A 97 30.59 -3.87 -15.44
CA LEU A 97 30.56 -2.45 -15.77
C LEU A 97 30.34 -2.21 -17.28
N GLU A 98 31.07 -2.92 -18.13
CA GLU A 98 30.92 -2.81 -19.59
C GLU A 98 29.50 -3.22 -20.03
N THR A 99 28.97 -4.31 -19.47
CA THR A 99 27.63 -4.80 -19.75
C THR A 99 26.57 -3.77 -19.38
N ILE A 100 26.65 -3.18 -18.17
CA ILE A 100 25.71 -2.16 -17.70
C ILE A 100 25.78 -0.89 -18.55
N ASN A 101 26.98 -0.43 -18.88
CA ASN A 101 27.16 0.77 -19.72
C ASN A 101 26.57 0.59 -21.13
N LYS A 102 26.76 -0.57 -21.74
CA LYS A 102 26.11 -0.90 -23.02
C LYS A 102 24.59 -0.94 -22.88
N LEU A 103 24.08 -1.52 -21.80
CA LEU A 103 22.64 -1.55 -21.53
C LEU A 103 22.06 -0.14 -21.45
N ILE A 104 22.66 0.77 -20.66
CA ILE A 104 22.24 2.18 -20.55
C ILE A 104 22.09 2.85 -21.92
N ILE A 105 23.07 2.66 -22.81
CA ILE A 105 23.04 3.23 -24.17
C ILE A 105 21.95 2.59 -25.01
N THR A 106 21.83 1.26 -24.98
CA THR A 106 20.86 0.53 -25.82
C THR A 106 19.39 0.81 -25.45
N LEU A 107 19.12 1.21 -24.21
CA LEU A 107 17.78 1.61 -23.74
C LEU A 107 17.29 2.93 -24.33
N ASP A 108 18.11 3.68 -25.08
CA ASP A 108 17.61 4.82 -25.88
C ASP A 108 16.69 4.36 -27.03
N ASN A 109 16.70 3.06 -27.36
CA ASN A 109 15.77 2.46 -28.32
C ASN A 109 14.56 1.83 -27.61
N GLU A 110 13.35 2.28 -27.94
CA GLU A 110 12.08 1.80 -27.33
C GLU A 110 11.89 0.28 -27.40
N ARG A 111 12.31 -0.37 -28.50
CA ARG A 111 12.22 -1.82 -28.64
C ARG A 111 13.12 -2.54 -27.65
N ASN A 112 14.29 -1.97 -27.35
CA ASN A 112 15.20 -2.54 -26.35
C ASN A 112 14.69 -2.31 -24.93
N VAL A 113 14.00 -1.19 -24.66
CA VAL A 113 13.30 -0.97 -23.39
C VAL A 113 12.24 -2.06 -23.19
N GLN A 114 11.38 -2.30 -24.18
CA GLN A 114 10.36 -3.35 -24.13
C GLN A 114 10.96 -4.73 -23.88
N ARG A 115 12.03 -5.09 -24.60
CA ARG A 115 12.74 -6.36 -24.38
C ARG A 115 13.34 -6.49 -22.98
N PHE A 116 13.83 -5.40 -22.39
CA PHE A 116 14.35 -5.43 -21.03
C PHE A 116 13.21 -5.55 -19.99
N ILE A 117 12.08 -4.89 -20.22
CA ILE A 117 10.85 -5.06 -19.42
C ILE A 117 10.32 -6.50 -19.51
N GLU A 118 10.38 -7.13 -20.69
CA GLU A 118 10.05 -8.55 -20.87
C GLU A 118 10.95 -9.45 -20.00
N VAL A 119 12.26 -9.20 -19.99
CA VAL A 119 13.20 -9.95 -19.12
C VAL A 119 12.83 -9.83 -17.64
N LEU A 120 12.51 -8.63 -17.18
CA LEU A 120 12.08 -8.40 -15.79
C LEU A 120 10.75 -9.11 -15.48
N THR A 121 9.81 -9.08 -16.43
CA THR A 121 8.50 -9.74 -16.30
C THR A 121 8.65 -11.25 -16.22
N GLU A 122 9.46 -11.85 -17.09
CA GLU A 122 9.71 -13.30 -17.07
C GLU A 122 10.42 -13.75 -15.79
N ASP A 123 11.32 -12.93 -15.24
CA ASP A 123 11.95 -13.21 -13.95
C ASP A 123 10.92 -13.24 -12.80
N CYS A 124 9.92 -12.33 -12.79
CA CYS A 124 8.81 -12.40 -11.85
C CYS A 124 8.03 -13.72 -11.96
N HIS A 125 7.69 -14.16 -13.17
CA HIS A 125 6.98 -15.44 -13.38
C HIS A 125 7.82 -16.65 -12.92
N LYS A 126 9.14 -16.59 -13.10
CA LYS A 126 10.06 -17.61 -12.60
C LYS A 126 10.05 -17.66 -11.07
N ILE A 127 10.02 -16.52 -10.38
CA ILE A 127 9.94 -16.46 -8.92
C ILE A 127 8.64 -17.09 -8.41
N GLU A 128 7.50 -16.73 -8.99
CA GLU A 128 6.17 -17.22 -8.59
C GLU A 128 6.06 -18.75 -8.66
N THR A 129 6.85 -19.39 -9.51
CA THR A 129 6.86 -20.85 -9.70
C THR A 129 8.02 -21.55 -8.99
N THR A 130 8.95 -20.80 -8.37
CA THR A 130 10.13 -21.35 -7.69
C THR A 130 9.77 -21.94 -6.33
N GLN A 131 10.12 -23.20 -6.12
CA GLN A 131 9.91 -23.89 -4.84
C GLN A 131 11.03 -23.61 -3.84
N ILE A 132 10.73 -23.64 -2.55
CA ILE A 132 11.74 -23.60 -1.49
C ILE A 132 11.89 -24.99 -0.89
N LYS A 133 13.08 -25.57 -1.04
CA LYS A 133 13.44 -26.81 -0.36
C LYS A 133 13.61 -26.57 1.13
N GLN A 134 13.00 -27.43 1.93
CA GLN A 134 13.20 -27.45 3.37
C GLN A 134 14.65 -27.82 3.71
N VAL A 135 15.33 -26.99 4.51
CA VAL A 135 16.73 -27.20 4.93
C VAL A 135 16.81 -27.61 6.41
N ALA A 136 15.86 -27.19 7.23
CA ALA A 136 15.75 -27.55 8.65
C ALA A 136 14.43 -28.28 8.94
N PRO A 137 14.38 -29.19 9.93
CA PRO A 137 13.12 -29.80 10.36
C PRO A 137 12.11 -28.71 10.77
N PRO A 138 10.79 -28.94 10.59
CA PRO A 138 9.78 -27.96 10.99
C PRO A 138 9.94 -27.69 12.49
N ILE A 139 9.82 -26.43 12.91
CA ILE A 139 9.53 -26.15 14.32
C ILE A 139 8.19 -26.85 14.61
N PRO A 140 8.05 -27.62 15.71
CA PRO A 140 6.85 -28.42 15.96
C PRO A 140 5.57 -27.60 15.77
N GLU A 141 4.69 -28.11 14.91
CA GLU A 141 3.36 -27.57 14.63
C GLU A 141 2.55 -27.48 15.93
N SER A 142 2.43 -26.29 16.51
CA SER A 142 1.37 -26.02 17.50
C SER A 142 1.00 -24.55 17.62
N ALA A 143 0.99 -23.80 16.52
CA ALA A 143 0.42 -22.46 16.55
C ALA A 143 -0.73 -22.37 15.55
N SER A 144 -1.80 -23.11 15.86
CA SER A 144 -3.14 -22.76 15.38
C SER A 144 -3.46 -21.32 15.81
N GLY A 145 -4.06 -20.56 14.92
CA GLY A 145 -4.41 -19.15 15.15
C GLY A 145 -3.50 -18.16 14.43
N ILE A 146 -3.68 -16.89 14.77
CA ILE A 146 -2.87 -15.76 14.33
C ILE A 146 -1.66 -15.65 15.29
N GLN A 147 -0.45 -15.64 14.75
CA GLN A 147 0.79 -15.63 15.52
C GLN A 147 1.37 -14.21 15.60
N TYR A 148 1.70 -13.73 16.80
CA TYR A 148 2.26 -12.38 17.00
C TYR A 148 3.76 -12.43 17.21
N TYR A 149 4.52 -11.76 16.34
CA TYR A 149 5.98 -11.71 16.36
C TYR A 149 6.47 -10.30 16.73
N ASN A 150 7.16 -10.17 17.87
CA ASN A 150 7.84 -8.93 18.26
C ASN A 150 9.29 -8.98 17.79
N GLY A 151 9.61 -8.35 16.66
CA GLY A 151 10.97 -8.37 16.14
C GLY A 151 11.06 -7.98 14.67
N ASP A 152 12.23 -8.22 14.11
CA ASP A 152 12.56 -7.90 12.73
C ASP A 152 11.83 -8.83 11.74
N VAL A 153 11.03 -8.24 10.85
CA VAL A 153 10.31 -8.96 9.79
C VAL A 153 11.27 -9.75 8.87
N ILE A 154 12.49 -9.26 8.67
CA ILE A 154 13.53 -9.93 7.88
C ILE A 154 13.90 -11.27 8.52
N GLU A 155 14.08 -11.28 9.84
CA GLU A 155 14.42 -12.48 10.59
C GLU A 155 13.29 -13.51 10.54
N LEU A 156 12.04 -13.06 10.63
CA LEU A 156 10.88 -13.93 10.48
C LEU A 156 10.84 -14.58 9.09
N ILE A 157 11.05 -13.80 8.01
CA ILE A 157 11.10 -14.31 6.63
C ILE A 157 12.23 -15.33 6.46
N GLN A 158 13.40 -15.05 7.01
CA GLN A 158 14.55 -15.98 6.95
C GLN A 158 14.23 -17.30 7.66
N ASN A 159 13.67 -17.23 8.87
CA ASN A 159 13.31 -18.41 9.65
C ASN A 159 12.27 -19.27 8.93
N LEU A 160 11.24 -18.65 8.34
CA LEU A 160 10.23 -19.33 7.53
C LEU A 160 10.82 -19.95 6.25
N SER A 161 11.70 -19.22 5.56
CA SER A 161 12.36 -19.69 4.33
C SER A 161 13.25 -20.91 4.57
N VAL A 162 13.97 -20.97 5.70
CA VAL A 162 14.80 -22.14 6.08
C VAL A 162 13.95 -23.40 6.32
N GLN A 163 12.72 -23.21 6.80
CA GLN A 163 11.73 -24.28 6.97
C GLN A 163 11.06 -24.70 5.64
N GLY A 164 11.45 -24.08 4.52
CA GLY A 164 10.85 -24.35 3.23
C GLY A 164 9.52 -23.65 3.03
N THR A 165 9.20 -22.58 3.76
CA THR A 165 7.92 -21.87 3.65
C THR A 165 8.01 -20.70 2.67
N LEU A 166 7.07 -20.61 1.73
CA LEU A 166 6.88 -19.43 0.88
C LEU A 166 6.17 -18.33 1.64
N VAL A 167 6.65 -17.10 1.51
CA VAL A 167 6.11 -15.94 2.22
C VAL A 167 5.32 -15.04 1.28
N VAL A 168 4.14 -14.62 1.74
CA VAL A 168 3.38 -13.48 1.21
C VAL A 168 3.37 -12.38 2.27
N VAL A 169 4.05 -11.28 2.00
CA VAL A 169 4.19 -10.14 2.93
C VAL A 169 3.60 -8.88 2.32
N ASP A 170 2.99 -8.02 3.12
CA ASP A 170 2.51 -6.74 2.61
C ASP A 170 3.60 -5.68 2.60
N ASN A 171 3.46 -4.76 1.65
CA ASN A 171 4.23 -3.54 1.55
C ASN A 171 3.53 -2.38 2.24
N ALA A 172 3.39 -2.52 3.56
CA ALA A 172 3.04 -1.44 4.48
C ALA A 172 3.76 -0.09 4.21
N PRO A 173 5.01 -0.06 3.70
CA PRO A 173 5.67 1.16 3.25
C PRO A 173 5.01 1.95 2.12
N ASN A 174 4.08 1.38 1.36
CA ASN A 174 3.38 2.16 0.34
C ASN A 174 2.18 2.96 0.90
N SER A 175 1.93 2.86 2.21
CA SER A 175 1.32 3.95 3.01
C SER A 175 2.31 5.05 3.40
N HIS A 176 3.61 4.79 3.25
CA HIS A 176 4.74 5.58 3.73
C HIS A 176 5.56 6.08 2.55
N ARG A 177 5.02 7.11 1.89
CA ARG A 177 5.68 7.85 0.81
C ARG A 177 7.18 8.06 1.06
N ASP A 178 7.93 7.84 -0.01
CA ASP A 178 9.39 7.73 -0.10
C ASP A 178 10.15 8.72 0.82
N GLY A 179 10.82 8.18 1.85
CA GLY A 179 11.49 8.95 2.90
C GLY A 179 12.49 8.11 3.70
N ALA A 180 13.13 8.74 4.71
CA ALA A 180 14.25 8.23 5.51
C ALA A 180 14.07 6.83 6.13
N ALA A 181 12.85 6.29 6.15
CA ALA A 181 12.50 4.95 6.63
C ALA A 181 13.16 3.80 5.83
N LYS A 182 13.53 4.01 4.55
CA LYS A 182 14.37 3.06 3.78
C LYS A 182 15.74 2.83 4.41
N TYR A 183 16.20 3.75 5.26
CA TYR A 183 17.48 3.67 5.99
C TYR A 183 17.32 3.36 7.49
N SER A 184 16.10 3.10 7.95
CA SER A 184 15.84 2.65 9.32
C SER A 184 15.96 1.13 9.41
N ALA A 185 16.56 0.61 10.48
CA ALA A 185 16.67 -0.83 10.69
C ALA A 185 15.36 -1.43 11.27
N GLY A 186 15.02 -2.66 10.90
CA GLY A 186 13.86 -3.43 11.35
C GLY A 186 12.53 -3.06 10.67
N SER A 187 12.56 -2.22 9.65
CA SER A 187 11.35 -1.79 8.93
C SER A 187 11.04 -2.66 7.71
N VAL A 188 9.79 -2.68 7.29
CA VAL A 188 9.41 -3.36 6.03
C VAL A 188 9.96 -2.60 4.82
N GLU A 189 10.18 -1.28 4.93
CA GLU A 189 10.90 -0.48 3.95
C GLU A 189 12.32 -1.02 3.76
N GLU A 190 12.98 -1.41 4.85
CA GLU A 190 14.30 -2.06 4.79
C GLU A 190 14.22 -3.37 4.00
N LEU A 191 13.20 -4.21 4.21
CA LEU A 191 12.99 -5.46 3.46
C LEU A 191 13.01 -5.22 1.96
N PHE A 192 12.09 -4.40 1.45
CA PHE A 192 11.99 -4.20 0.01
C PHE A 192 13.17 -3.44 -0.56
N SER A 193 13.67 -2.46 0.18
CA SER A 193 14.76 -1.65 -0.37
C SER A 193 16.06 -2.44 -0.39
N ARG A 194 16.45 -3.13 0.68
CA ARG A 194 17.82 -3.65 0.81
C ARG A 194 17.94 -5.15 0.57
N TYR A 195 16.88 -5.93 0.78
CA TYR A 195 16.95 -7.40 0.75
C TYR A 195 16.28 -8.00 -0.49
N THR A 196 15.73 -7.18 -1.38
CA THR A 196 15.10 -7.62 -2.62
C THR A 196 15.55 -6.84 -3.85
N ASP A 197 15.21 -7.34 -5.03
CA ASP A 197 15.45 -6.76 -6.36
C ASP A 197 14.45 -5.66 -6.75
N SER A 198 13.91 -4.94 -5.77
CA SER A 198 12.79 -4.00 -5.97
C SER A 198 13.12 -2.83 -6.91
N ALA A 199 14.37 -2.34 -6.93
CA ALA A 199 14.71 -1.16 -7.71
C ALA A 199 14.55 -1.38 -9.23
N LEU A 200 14.84 -2.57 -9.74
CA LEU A 200 14.61 -2.87 -11.15
C LEU A 200 13.13 -3.11 -11.44
N LYS A 201 12.47 -3.86 -10.55
CA LYS A 201 11.08 -4.30 -10.74
C LYS A 201 10.05 -3.20 -10.54
N MET A 202 10.42 -2.08 -9.92
CA MET A 202 9.53 -0.93 -9.80
C MET A 202 9.00 -0.43 -11.16
N ALA A 203 9.81 -0.56 -12.23
CA ALA A 203 9.41 -0.20 -13.59
C ALA A 203 8.23 -1.04 -14.11
N LEU A 204 8.02 -2.26 -13.61
CA LEU A 204 6.90 -3.12 -13.97
C LEU A 204 5.56 -2.65 -13.41
N HIS A 205 5.60 -1.76 -12.42
CA HIS A 205 4.42 -1.22 -11.76
C HIS A 205 4.03 0.16 -12.29
N PHE A 206 4.70 0.63 -13.34
CA PHE A 206 4.35 1.89 -13.97
C PHE A 206 3.10 1.70 -14.82
N ASP A 207 2.08 2.51 -14.55
CA ASP A 207 0.82 2.55 -15.30
C ASP A 207 0.38 3.99 -15.55
N ASP A 208 -0.60 4.21 -16.43
CA ASP A 208 -1.18 5.55 -16.59
C ASP A 208 -2.11 5.84 -15.41
N VAL A 209 -1.56 6.38 -14.31
CA VAL A 209 -2.28 6.64 -13.06
C VAL A 209 -3.49 7.55 -13.32
N HIS A 210 -3.34 8.54 -14.21
CA HIS A 210 -4.40 9.48 -14.54
C HIS A 210 -5.56 8.79 -15.26
N GLN A 211 -5.27 8.02 -16.32
CA GLN A 211 -6.29 7.25 -17.03
C GLN A 211 -6.94 6.20 -16.13
N ARG A 212 -6.13 5.48 -15.33
CA ARG A 212 -6.63 4.49 -14.36
C ARG A 212 -7.62 5.16 -13.41
N ASN A 213 -7.21 6.23 -12.73
CA ASN A 213 -8.02 6.95 -11.76
C ASN A 213 -9.31 7.51 -12.39
N TYR A 214 -9.25 7.95 -13.65
CA TYR A 214 -10.43 8.40 -14.40
C TYR A 214 -11.40 7.25 -14.71
N GLN A 215 -10.90 6.10 -15.15
CA GLN A 215 -11.71 4.92 -15.46
C GLN A 215 -12.44 4.38 -14.23
N ILE A 216 -11.80 4.42 -13.05
CA ILE A 216 -12.39 3.96 -11.79
C ILE A 216 -13.18 5.06 -11.05
N GLY A 217 -13.32 6.25 -11.63
CA GLY A 217 -14.09 7.35 -11.05
C GLY A 217 -13.45 8.03 -9.83
N TYR A 218 -12.16 7.79 -9.57
CA TYR A 218 -11.38 8.42 -8.50
C TYR A 218 -10.45 9.52 -8.98
N TYR A 219 -10.53 9.94 -10.24
CA TYR A 219 -9.76 11.08 -10.72
C TYR A 219 -10.14 12.36 -9.96
N ALA A 220 -9.12 13.06 -9.48
CA ALA A 220 -9.27 14.23 -8.62
C ALA A 220 -9.67 15.49 -9.38
N PHE A 221 -9.43 15.53 -10.69
CA PHE A 221 -9.66 16.71 -11.50
C PHE A 221 -10.94 16.57 -12.35
N THR A 222 -11.52 17.70 -12.74
CA THR A 222 -12.77 17.73 -13.53
C THR A 222 -12.58 17.42 -15.01
N GLU A 223 -11.37 17.64 -15.51
CA GLU A 223 -11.02 17.46 -16.92
C GLU A 223 -10.79 15.98 -17.24
N LYS A 224 -10.89 15.59 -18.51
CA LYS A 224 -10.48 14.26 -18.93
C LYS A 224 -8.95 14.23 -19.01
N PRO A 225 -8.27 13.25 -18.40
CA PRO A 225 -6.82 13.16 -18.51
C PRO A 225 -6.36 12.88 -19.95
N GLU A 226 -5.20 13.41 -20.31
CA GLU A 226 -4.45 12.97 -21.48
C GLU A 226 -3.71 11.65 -21.17
N ALA A 227 -3.37 10.89 -22.20
CA ALA A 227 -2.62 9.64 -22.03
C ALA A 227 -1.14 9.95 -21.87
N ILE A 228 -0.48 9.28 -20.92
CA ILE A 228 0.96 9.46 -20.69
C ILE A 228 1.78 8.35 -21.34
N ASP A 229 3.00 8.69 -21.76
CA ASP A 229 3.95 7.75 -22.34
C ASP A 229 4.66 6.94 -21.23
N VAL A 230 3.98 5.92 -20.71
CA VAL A 230 4.49 5.06 -19.63
C VAL A 230 5.87 4.45 -19.98
N LEU A 231 6.12 4.13 -21.25
CA LEU A 231 7.37 3.53 -21.70
C LEU A 231 8.54 4.50 -21.57
N ASP A 232 8.33 5.80 -21.82
CA ASP A 232 9.36 6.83 -21.60
C ASP A 232 9.74 6.94 -20.12
N TYR A 233 8.75 6.88 -19.21
CA TYR A 233 9.00 6.87 -17.77
C TYR A 233 9.77 5.62 -17.34
N GLN A 234 9.38 4.44 -17.81
CA GLN A 234 10.11 3.19 -17.55
C GLN A 234 11.56 3.30 -18.01
N LYS A 235 11.80 3.78 -19.23
CA LYS A 235 13.14 4.02 -19.76
C LYS A 235 13.95 4.97 -18.87
N ARG A 236 13.41 6.15 -18.55
CA ARG A 236 14.11 7.16 -17.72
C ARG A 236 14.48 6.60 -16.35
N TYR A 237 13.55 5.88 -15.72
CA TYR A 237 13.75 5.28 -14.41
C TYR A 237 14.81 4.17 -14.46
N LEU A 238 14.72 3.25 -15.42
CA LEU A 238 15.72 2.19 -15.60
C LEU A 238 17.11 2.75 -15.88
N LYS A 239 17.22 3.79 -16.72
CA LYS A 239 18.51 4.46 -16.96
C LYS A 239 19.08 5.07 -15.68
N MET A 240 18.25 5.71 -14.85
CA MET A 240 18.68 6.22 -13.54
C MET A 240 19.26 5.11 -12.65
N VAL A 241 18.54 4.00 -12.48
CA VAL A 241 18.99 2.86 -11.67
C VAL A 241 20.30 2.28 -12.22
N LEU A 242 20.37 2.04 -13.53
CA LEU A 242 21.56 1.47 -14.17
C LEU A 242 22.77 2.40 -14.10
N THR A 243 22.59 3.72 -14.23
CA THR A 243 23.66 4.71 -14.08
C THR A 243 24.25 4.67 -12.68
N ILE A 244 23.40 4.57 -11.65
CA ILE A 244 23.87 4.47 -10.25
C ILE A 244 24.66 3.16 -10.03
N CYS A 245 24.16 2.02 -10.53
CA CYS A 245 24.89 0.75 -10.45
C CYS A 245 26.24 0.80 -11.19
N SER A 246 26.28 1.42 -12.38
CA SER A 246 27.51 1.60 -13.16
C SER A 246 28.52 2.46 -12.41
N ASN A 247 28.09 3.62 -11.90
CA ASN A 247 28.95 4.54 -11.18
C ASN A 247 29.45 3.93 -9.85
N LEU A 248 28.63 3.13 -9.16
CA LEU A 248 29.06 2.38 -7.98
C LEU A 248 30.21 1.41 -8.30
N ILE A 249 30.11 0.64 -9.39
CA ILE A 249 31.19 -0.28 -9.77
C ILE A 249 32.44 0.50 -10.19
N HIS A 250 32.27 1.56 -10.99
CA HIS A 250 33.39 2.33 -11.52
C HIS A 250 34.16 3.11 -10.44
N ARG A 251 33.43 3.67 -9.47
CA ARG A 251 33.96 4.64 -8.49
C ARG A 251 33.92 4.11 -7.06
N THR A 252 33.54 2.85 -6.86
CA THR A 252 33.39 2.20 -5.56
C THR A 252 32.34 2.87 -4.65
N GLU A 253 32.21 2.41 -3.41
CA GLU A 253 31.25 2.89 -2.42
C GLU A 253 31.39 4.38 -2.06
N ASP A 254 32.57 4.98 -2.26
CA ASP A 254 32.81 6.42 -2.06
C ASP A 254 31.87 7.28 -2.92
N TYR A 255 31.46 6.78 -4.09
CA TYR A 255 30.48 7.46 -4.94
C TYR A 255 29.13 7.65 -4.23
N LEU A 256 28.70 6.71 -3.38
CA LEU A 256 27.40 6.80 -2.71
C LEU A 256 27.34 7.91 -1.64
N GLU A 257 28.48 8.45 -1.26
CA GLU A 257 28.60 9.61 -0.37
C GLU A 257 28.78 10.92 -1.13
N SER A 258 28.97 10.85 -2.45
CA SER A 258 29.27 12.00 -3.31
C SER A 258 28.03 12.79 -3.73
N GLU A 259 28.25 14.05 -4.10
CA GLU A 259 27.24 14.90 -4.72
C GLU A 259 26.74 14.32 -6.05
N ASP A 260 27.61 13.62 -6.80
CA ASP A 260 27.25 13.00 -8.08
C ASP A 260 26.18 11.92 -7.91
N PHE A 261 26.25 11.11 -6.85
CA PHE A 261 25.21 10.14 -6.54
C PHE A 261 23.86 10.81 -6.28
N LEU A 262 23.85 11.90 -5.51
CA LEU A 262 22.64 12.66 -5.24
C LEU A 262 22.06 13.27 -6.52
N ASN A 263 22.93 13.78 -7.40
CA ASN A 263 22.54 14.29 -8.70
C ASN A 263 21.94 13.19 -9.57
N ASP A 264 22.57 12.02 -9.65
CA ASP A 264 22.08 10.87 -10.39
C ASP A 264 20.73 10.38 -9.89
N LEU A 265 20.52 10.33 -8.57
CA LEU A 265 19.26 9.87 -7.99
C LEU A 265 18.12 10.89 -8.11
N PHE A 266 18.41 12.17 -7.88
CA PHE A 266 17.34 13.17 -7.67
C PHE A 266 17.19 14.19 -8.79
N THR A 267 18.18 14.34 -9.67
CA THR A 267 18.19 15.40 -10.69
C THR A 267 18.33 14.89 -12.13
N SER A 268 18.77 13.65 -12.31
CA SER A 268 19.00 13.08 -13.63
C SER A 268 17.71 12.68 -14.36
N PHE A 269 17.83 12.58 -15.69
CA PHE A 269 16.79 12.14 -16.62
C PHE A 269 15.46 12.92 -16.50
N PRO A 270 15.43 14.26 -16.67
CA PRO A 270 14.18 15.03 -16.76
C PRO A 270 13.39 14.72 -18.03
N ASN A 271 12.09 15.01 -18.05
CA ASN A 271 11.27 14.87 -19.25
C ASN A 271 11.73 15.90 -20.29
N GLN A 272 12.07 15.44 -21.49
CA GLN A 272 12.57 16.31 -22.56
C GLN A 272 11.47 16.84 -23.48
N LYS A 273 10.30 16.20 -23.50
CA LYS A 273 9.24 16.46 -24.50
C LYS A 273 8.24 17.53 -24.09
N ASP A 274 8.23 17.95 -22.82
CA ASP A 274 7.21 18.85 -22.30
C ASP A 274 7.80 20.20 -21.84
N GLU A 275 7.33 21.30 -22.44
CA GLU A 275 7.72 22.65 -22.00
C GLU A 275 7.21 22.97 -20.60
N SER A 276 6.16 22.26 -20.14
CA SER A 276 5.51 22.50 -18.85
C SER A 276 5.88 21.53 -17.74
N PHE A 277 6.61 20.43 -17.98
CA PHE A 277 6.78 19.36 -16.98
C PHE A 277 8.19 18.72 -16.92
N LYS A 278 9.26 19.52 -16.72
CA LYS A 278 10.67 19.06 -16.75
C LYS A 278 11.21 18.48 -15.43
N LEU A 279 10.38 17.83 -14.63
CA LEU A 279 10.86 17.27 -13.36
C LEU A 279 11.75 16.03 -13.57
N PRO A 280 12.77 15.82 -12.72
CA PRO A 280 13.54 14.59 -12.70
C PRO A 280 12.64 13.38 -12.45
N ILE A 281 13.02 12.23 -13.01
CA ILE A 281 12.17 11.02 -13.01
C ILE A 281 11.75 10.60 -11.59
N TYR A 282 12.63 10.78 -10.60
CA TYR A 282 12.34 10.46 -9.20
C TYR A 282 11.09 11.18 -8.65
N PHE A 283 10.90 12.44 -9.01
CA PHE A 283 9.75 13.25 -8.56
C PHE A 283 8.55 13.07 -9.47
N ASP A 284 8.81 13.00 -10.77
CA ASP A 284 7.80 12.93 -11.82
C ASP A 284 7.01 11.61 -11.76
N MET A 285 7.68 10.49 -11.47
CA MET A 285 7.04 9.17 -11.53
C MET A 285 5.93 8.97 -10.49
N GLN A 286 6.08 9.53 -9.28
CA GLN A 286 5.29 9.20 -8.09
C GLN A 286 3.83 9.69 -8.11
N ASN A 287 3.43 10.49 -9.11
CA ASN A 287 2.04 10.93 -9.28
C ASN A 287 1.53 10.77 -10.72
N ASN A 288 2.42 10.45 -11.66
CA ASN A 288 2.08 10.28 -13.06
C ASN A 288 2.00 8.81 -13.42
N VAL A 289 3.04 8.03 -13.10
CA VAL A 289 3.12 6.63 -13.52
C VAL A 289 3.15 5.62 -12.37
N TYR A 290 3.38 6.06 -11.14
CA TYR A 290 3.48 5.17 -9.99
C TYR A 290 2.66 5.71 -8.84
N GLU A 291 1.49 5.09 -8.65
CA GLU A 291 0.65 5.29 -7.48
C GLU A 291 0.02 3.96 -7.13
N VAL A 292 0.07 3.58 -5.85
CA VAL A 292 -0.57 2.34 -5.41
C VAL A 292 -2.10 2.52 -5.41
N PRO A 293 -2.86 1.62 -6.07
CA PRO A 293 -4.31 1.70 -6.10
C PRO A 293 -4.92 1.66 -4.69
N VAL A 294 -5.99 2.44 -4.50
CA VAL A 294 -6.76 2.45 -3.25
C VAL A 294 -7.65 1.21 -3.12
N ASP A 295 -8.10 0.66 -4.25
CA ASP A 295 -8.89 -0.55 -4.29
C ASP A 295 -8.02 -1.72 -4.74
N GLY A 296 -7.85 -2.71 -3.86
CA GLY A 296 -7.12 -3.95 -4.13
C GLY A 296 -5.60 -3.82 -4.02
N GLY A 297 -4.98 -2.78 -4.62
CA GLY A 297 -3.52 -2.70 -4.71
C GLY A 297 -2.96 -3.57 -5.83
N PHE A 298 -1.69 -3.97 -5.75
CA PHE A 298 -1.04 -4.88 -6.70
C PHE A 298 -0.08 -5.85 -6.00
N THR A 299 0.23 -6.96 -6.67
CA THR A 299 1.20 -7.96 -6.22
C THR A 299 2.50 -7.89 -7.02
N SER A 300 3.61 -8.21 -6.38
CA SER A 300 4.92 -8.31 -7.04
C SER A 300 5.75 -9.45 -6.47
N ALA A 301 6.46 -10.14 -7.34
CA ALA A 301 7.31 -11.28 -6.99
C ALA A 301 8.79 -10.87 -6.98
N HIS A 302 9.48 -11.18 -5.90
CA HIS A 302 10.85 -10.72 -5.66
C HIS A 302 11.79 -11.86 -5.24
N TRP A 303 13.04 -11.75 -5.67
CA TRP A 303 14.12 -12.50 -5.06
C TRP A 303 14.50 -11.85 -3.74
N PHE A 304 14.64 -12.66 -2.69
CA PHE A 304 15.05 -12.26 -1.35
C PHE A 304 16.40 -12.87 -1.00
N VAL A 305 17.35 -12.04 -0.57
CA VAL A 305 18.68 -12.45 -0.12
C VAL A 305 19.05 -11.69 1.15
N ASN A 306 19.72 -12.36 2.10
CA ASN A 306 20.28 -11.67 3.25
C ASN A 306 21.49 -10.83 2.85
N THR A 307 21.28 -9.55 2.60
CA THR A 307 22.29 -8.57 2.16
C THR A 307 22.80 -7.69 3.30
N LYS A 308 22.53 -8.03 4.57
CA LYS A 308 22.85 -7.18 5.73
C LYS A 308 24.31 -6.73 5.80
N GLN A 309 25.22 -7.53 5.27
CA GLN A 309 26.67 -7.26 5.25
C GLN A 309 27.19 -6.82 3.88
N LEU A 310 26.31 -6.64 2.89
CA LEU A 310 26.68 -6.34 1.50
C LEU A 310 26.82 -4.83 1.30
N ASN A 311 27.93 -4.25 1.76
CA ASN A 311 28.15 -2.79 1.73
C ASN A 311 29.30 -2.35 0.80
N THR A 312 29.95 -3.28 0.10
CA THR A 312 31.10 -3.00 -0.77
C THR A 312 30.96 -3.65 -2.14
N VAL A 313 31.63 -3.08 -3.14
CA VAL A 313 31.69 -3.65 -4.50
C VAL A 313 32.35 -5.03 -4.46
N GLU A 314 33.44 -5.21 -3.70
CA GLU A 314 34.08 -6.52 -3.52
C GLU A 314 33.10 -7.57 -2.98
N GLY A 315 32.27 -7.19 -2.01
CA GLY A 315 31.25 -8.06 -1.41
C GLY A 315 30.25 -8.59 -2.44
N ILE A 316 29.92 -7.80 -3.47
CA ILE A 316 29.03 -8.22 -4.57
C ILE A 316 29.65 -9.42 -5.30
N PHE A 317 30.91 -9.32 -5.72
CA PHE A 317 31.59 -10.37 -6.46
C PHE A 317 31.95 -11.58 -5.61
N GLN A 318 32.16 -11.40 -4.30
CA GLN A 318 32.27 -12.52 -3.36
C GLN A 318 30.94 -13.27 -3.28
N LEU A 319 29.81 -12.57 -3.15
CA LEU A 319 28.49 -13.20 -3.06
C LEU A 319 28.07 -13.87 -4.37
N LEU A 320 28.42 -13.32 -5.53
CA LEU A 320 28.16 -13.92 -6.86
C LEU A 320 28.88 -15.27 -7.09
N LYS A 321 29.94 -15.55 -6.34
CA LYS A 321 30.67 -16.83 -6.38
C LYS A 321 29.99 -17.92 -5.55
N ILE A 322 29.14 -17.54 -4.59
CA ILE A 322 28.38 -18.48 -3.78
C ILE A 322 27.21 -19.01 -4.63
N PRO A 323 26.88 -20.31 -4.55
CA PRO A 323 25.67 -20.84 -5.18
C PRO A 323 24.44 -20.03 -4.80
N ASP A 324 23.53 -19.81 -5.75
CA ASP A 324 22.39 -18.92 -5.58
C ASP A 324 21.59 -19.25 -4.31
N VAL A 325 21.58 -18.31 -3.38
CA VAL A 325 20.89 -18.39 -2.08
C VAL A 325 19.52 -17.71 -2.10
N SER A 326 19.13 -17.14 -3.24
CA SER A 326 17.91 -16.34 -3.37
C SER A 326 16.66 -17.16 -3.04
N LYS A 327 15.74 -16.53 -2.32
CA LYS A 327 14.44 -17.11 -1.96
C LYS A 327 13.31 -16.33 -2.64
N PRO A 328 12.33 -17.01 -3.22
CA PRO A 328 11.15 -16.34 -3.74
C PRO A 328 10.29 -15.79 -2.60
N ILE A 329 9.88 -14.53 -2.70
CA ILE A 329 8.84 -13.94 -1.85
C ILE A 329 7.79 -13.25 -2.71
N ASN A 330 6.55 -13.21 -2.23
CA ASN A 330 5.48 -12.45 -2.83
C ASN A 330 5.17 -11.23 -1.95
N VAL A 331 4.95 -10.11 -2.61
CA VAL A 331 4.75 -8.81 -1.97
C VAL A 331 3.42 -8.25 -2.41
N VAL A 332 2.61 -7.79 -1.46
CA VAL A 332 1.32 -7.16 -1.74
C VAL A 332 1.39 -5.68 -1.37
N SER A 333 1.33 -4.81 -2.37
CA SER A 333 1.35 -3.36 -2.19
C SER A 333 -0.06 -2.79 -2.27
N TYR A 334 -0.51 -2.12 -1.22
CA TYR A 334 -1.80 -1.40 -1.21
C TYR A 334 -1.62 -0.02 -0.57
N ALA A 335 -2.47 0.93 -0.97
CA ALA A 335 -2.46 2.25 -0.35
C ALA A 335 -3.12 2.16 1.04
N ALA A 336 -2.53 2.82 2.04
CA ALA A 336 -3.22 3.19 3.27
C ALA A 336 -3.26 4.73 3.38
N PRO A 337 -4.34 5.31 3.93
CA PRO A 337 -4.47 6.75 3.99
C PRO A 337 -3.42 7.34 4.94
N ASP A 338 -2.84 8.46 4.50
CA ASP A 338 -1.96 9.27 5.30
C ASP A 338 -2.79 10.28 6.11
N LEU A 339 -2.96 10.02 7.40
CA LEU A 339 -3.77 10.86 8.29
C LEU A 339 -2.90 11.83 9.11
N ARG A 340 -1.67 12.09 8.66
CA ARG A 340 -0.79 13.08 9.29
C ARG A 340 -1.39 14.46 9.35
N LYS A 341 -1.19 15.12 10.49
CA LYS A 341 -1.46 16.57 10.65
C LYS A 341 -0.35 17.46 10.09
N LEU A 342 0.87 16.94 9.93
CA LEU A 342 2.05 17.67 9.44
C LEU A 342 2.77 16.87 8.35
N GLU A 343 2.94 17.51 7.20
CA GLU A 343 3.59 16.94 6.01
C GLU A 343 5.12 16.94 6.18
N THR A 344 5.73 15.77 6.10
CA THR A 344 7.21 15.61 6.09
C THR A 344 7.72 14.87 4.87
N SER A 345 6.82 14.54 3.94
CA SER A 345 7.12 13.76 2.73
C SER A 345 7.41 14.67 1.53
N PRO A 346 8.35 14.29 0.65
CA PRO A 346 8.53 14.96 -0.64
C PRO A 346 7.28 14.86 -1.53
N LEU A 347 6.38 13.92 -1.26
CA LEU A 347 5.09 13.73 -1.93
C LEU A 347 3.90 14.24 -1.13
N ASP A 348 3.06 15.10 -1.72
CA ASP A 348 1.82 15.60 -1.11
C ASP A 348 0.73 14.58 -1.30
N ALA A 349 0.15 14.05 -0.22
CA ALA A 349 -1.06 13.25 -0.38
C ALA A 349 -2.17 14.08 -1.02
N ARG A 350 -2.11 15.40 -0.91
CA ARG A 350 -3.07 16.34 -1.50
C ARG A 350 -2.75 16.73 -2.96
N ALA A 351 -1.63 16.28 -3.53
CA ALA A 351 -1.21 16.53 -4.91
C ALA A 351 -1.03 15.23 -5.72
N THR A 352 -1.92 14.28 -5.46
CA THR A 352 -2.16 13.06 -6.26
C THR A 352 -3.33 13.30 -7.22
N SER A 353 -3.40 12.55 -8.32
CA SER A 353 -4.59 12.52 -9.18
C SER A 353 -5.74 11.67 -8.62
N ASN A 354 -5.59 11.07 -7.43
CA ASN A 354 -6.59 10.24 -6.76
C ASN A 354 -7.35 11.02 -5.68
N LYS A 355 -8.65 11.24 -5.89
CA LYS A 355 -9.50 12.04 -4.99
C LYS A 355 -9.56 11.48 -3.55
N ARG A 356 -9.47 10.16 -3.36
CA ARG A 356 -9.52 9.53 -2.03
C ARG A 356 -8.21 9.77 -1.27
N LEU A 357 -7.08 9.72 -1.97
CA LEU A 357 -5.78 10.01 -1.38
C LEU A 357 -5.58 11.50 -1.11
N GLN A 358 -6.21 12.38 -1.91
CA GLN A 358 -6.25 13.81 -1.63
C GLN A 358 -7.08 14.17 -0.39
N ARG A 359 -8.09 13.37 -0.06
CA ARG A 359 -9.06 13.63 1.02
C ARG A 359 -9.34 12.39 1.88
N PRO A 360 -8.33 11.84 2.55
CA PRO A 360 -8.45 10.55 3.22
C PRO A 360 -9.46 10.57 4.39
N ALA A 361 -9.59 11.70 5.09
CA ALA A 361 -10.50 11.86 6.22
C ALA A 361 -11.97 12.03 5.79
N GLU A 362 -12.25 12.77 4.71
CA GLU A 362 -13.63 13.06 4.25
C GLU A 362 -14.38 11.78 3.82
N GLU A 363 -13.65 10.72 3.50
CA GLU A 363 -14.26 9.47 3.05
C GLU A 363 -14.23 8.35 4.12
N GLY A 364 -13.63 8.57 5.29
CA GLY A 364 -13.53 7.56 6.35
C GLY A 364 -12.86 6.26 5.89
N ASN A 365 -11.92 6.30 4.95
CA ASN A 365 -11.56 5.08 4.19
C ASN A 365 -10.45 4.24 4.79
N LEU A 366 -9.90 4.58 5.96
CA LEU A 366 -8.85 3.78 6.60
C LEU A 366 -9.24 2.31 6.69
N GLY A 367 -10.38 1.99 7.31
CA GLY A 367 -10.85 0.62 7.42
C GLY A 367 -11.07 -0.09 6.08
N CYS A 368 -11.61 0.63 5.09
CA CYS A 368 -11.88 0.10 3.75
C CYS A 368 -10.59 -0.26 3.01
N MET A 369 -9.60 0.64 3.04
CA MET A 369 -8.31 0.49 2.36
C MET A 369 -7.49 -0.64 2.96
N LEU A 370 -7.43 -0.70 4.30
CA LEU A 370 -6.81 -1.82 5.02
C LEU A 370 -7.47 -3.14 4.68
N ALA A 371 -8.81 -3.19 4.67
CA ALA A 371 -9.53 -4.40 4.34
C ALA A 371 -9.28 -4.88 2.91
N ALA A 372 -9.25 -3.97 1.94
CA ALA A 372 -8.96 -4.31 0.54
C ALA A 372 -7.54 -4.87 0.38
N GLY A 373 -6.54 -4.25 1.04
CA GLY A 373 -5.15 -4.71 1.01
C GLY A 373 -4.95 -6.08 1.67
N ILE A 374 -5.49 -6.27 2.87
CA ILE A 374 -5.47 -7.55 3.60
C ILE A 374 -6.19 -8.62 2.79
N ALA A 375 -7.32 -8.29 2.15
CA ALA A 375 -8.05 -9.21 1.28
C ALA A 375 -7.15 -9.66 0.11
N LEU A 376 -6.50 -8.73 -0.61
CA LEU A 376 -5.58 -9.07 -1.71
C LEU A 376 -4.44 -9.96 -1.22
N GLN A 377 -3.86 -9.66 -0.06
CA GLN A 377 -2.78 -10.46 0.52
C GLN A 377 -3.23 -11.89 0.84
N CYS A 378 -4.41 -12.05 1.45
CA CYS A 378 -4.99 -13.37 1.72
C CYS A 378 -5.25 -14.14 0.41
N GLN A 379 -5.78 -13.45 -0.60
CA GLN A 379 -6.10 -14.06 -1.90
C GLN A 379 -4.84 -14.55 -2.60
N GLN A 380 -3.77 -13.75 -2.61
CA GLN A 380 -2.49 -14.15 -3.20
C GLN A 380 -1.94 -15.42 -2.53
N ALA A 381 -2.00 -15.50 -1.20
CA ALA A 381 -1.54 -16.68 -0.49
C ALA A 381 -2.38 -17.93 -0.78
N ILE A 382 -3.71 -17.76 -0.87
CA ILE A 382 -4.64 -18.85 -1.22
C ILE A 382 -4.40 -19.33 -2.65
N GLN A 383 -4.25 -18.42 -3.61
CA GLN A 383 -3.96 -18.75 -5.01
C GLN A 383 -2.65 -19.52 -5.12
N LEU A 384 -1.62 -19.09 -4.40
CA LEU A 384 -0.33 -19.79 -4.35
C LEU A 384 -0.48 -21.20 -3.77
N ALA A 385 -1.23 -21.36 -2.68
CA ALA A 385 -1.48 -22.67 -2.06
C ALA A 385 -2.22 -23.62 -3.01
N GLN A 386 -3.22 -23.11 -3.71
CA GLN A 386 -3.98 -23.86 -4.70
C GLN A 386 -3.11 -24.24 -5.91
N HIS A 387 -2.25 -23.34 -6.38
CA HIS A 387 -1.34 -23.58 -7.50
C HIS A 387 -0.38 -24.74 -7.22
N TYR A 388 0.29 -24.74 -6.06
CA TYR A 388 1.19 -25.84 -5.67
C TYR A 388 0.44 -27.14 -5.40
N LYS A 389 -0.71 -27.07 -4.73
CA LYS A 389 -1.56 -28.24 -4.49
C LYS A 389 -2.01 -28.91 -5.80
N ALA A 390 -2.36 -28.12 -6.82
CA ALA A 390 -2.75 -28.62 -8.13
C ALA A 390 -1.61 -29.36 -8.86
N GLN A 391 -0.36 -29.03 -8.54
CA GLN A 391 0.84 -29.72 -9.04
C GLN A 391 1.27 -30.92 -8.20
N GLY A 392 0.52 -31.25 -7.13
CA GLY A 392 0.88 -32.32 -6.20
C GLY A 392 2.06 -31.96 -5.28
N ILE A 393 2.38 -30.67 -5.14
CA ILE A 393 3.48 -30.19 -4.30
C ILE A 393 2.92 -29.72 -2.97
N ASN A 394 3.41 -30.29 -1.87
CA ASN A 394 3.08 -29.84 -0.52
C ASN A 394 4.04 -28.73 -0.09
N GLN A 395 3.84 -27.53 -0.61
CA GLN A 395 4.65 -26.33 -0.35
C GLN A 395 4.01 -25.52 0.80
N PRO A 396 4.64 -25.41 1.98
CA PRO A 396 4.13 -24.56 3.06
C PRO A 396 4.10 -23.09 2.64
N ILE A 397 3.06 -22.37 3.07
CA ILE A 397 2.86 -20.94 2.80
C ILE A 397 2.55 -20.22 4.11
N ALA A 398 3.14 -19.03 4.26
CA ALA A 398 2.87 -18.11 5.36
C ALA A 398 2.50 -16.72 4.83
N VAL A 399 1.53 -16.10 5.49
CA VAL A 399 1.21 -14.68 5.34
C VAL A 399 1.79 -13.93 6.52
N ILE A 400 2.53 -12.85 6.24
CA ILE A 400 3.06 -11.94 7.24
C ILE A 400 2.39 -10.59 7.06
N PHE A 401 1.53 -10.23 8.01
CA PHE A 401 0.87 -8.93 8.07
C PHE A 401 1.71 -7.96 8.88
N VAL A 402 1.94 -6.76 8.33
CA VAL A 402 2.57 -5.66 9.04
C VAL A 402 1.62 -4.47 9.06
N MET A 403 1.42 -3.88 10.24
CA MET A 403 0.45 -2.80 10.37
C MET A 403 0.94 -1.54 9.63
N PRO A 404 0.20 -1.04 8.63
CA PRO A 404 0.59 0.20 7.95
C PRO A 404 0.40 1.43 8.83
N GLY A 405 1.21 2.46 8.61
CA GLY A 405 0.96 3.82 9.13
C GLY A 405 1.47 4.12 10.53
N CYS A 406 1.70 3.12 11.38
CA CYS A 406 1.96 3.34 12.80
C CYS A 406 3.46 3.47 13.10
N GLY A 407 3.84 4.44 13.94
CA GLY A 407 5.23 4.67 14.39
C GLY A 407 6.02 5.70 13.58
N ALA A 408 5.95 5.70 12.24
CA ALA A 408 6.70 6.66 11.42
C ALA A 408 5.94 7.98 11.13
N PHE A 409 4.61 7.96 11.17
CA PHE A 409 3.78 9.06 10.69
C PHE A 409 2.67 9.50 11.68
N ASN A 410 2.68 9.03 12.92
CA ASN A 410 1.66 9.38 13.94
C ASN A 410 0.20 9.17 13.45
N ASN A 411 -0.07 8.16 12.62
CA ASN A 411 -1.45 7.71 12.40
C ASN A 411 -2.09 7.30 13.74
N PRO A 412 -3.43 7.37 13.88
CA PRO A 412 -4.10 7.03 15.12
C PRO A 412 -3.95 5.52 15.42
N GLU A 413 -2.90 5.19 16.20
CA GLU A 413 -2.42 3.81 16.43
C GLU A 413 -3.55 2.86 16.85
N ARG A 414 -4.47 3.33 17.71
CA ARG A 414 -5.57 2.52 18.23
C ARG A 414 -6.57 2.14 17.14
N SER A 415 -7.12 3.11 16.41
CA SER A 415 -8.12 2.83 15.36
C SER A 415 -7.52 2.03 14.21
N THR A 416 -6.27 2.34 13.80
CA THR A 416 -5.55 1.52 12.82
C THR A 416 -5.42 0.07 13.29
N ALA A 417 -5.00 -0.17 14.54
CA ALA A 417 -4.88 -1.53 15.09
C ALA A 417 -6.23 -2.25 15.14
N ALA A 418 -7.32 -1.56 15.48
CA ALA A 418 -8.67 -2.14 15.51
C ALA A 418 -9.12 -2.58 14.11
N HIS A 419 -8.99 -1.73 13.09
CA HIS A 419 -9.31 -2.10 11.71
C HIS A 419 -8.44 -3.25 11.21
N PHE A 420 -7.13 -3.17 11.46
CA PHE A 420 -6.14 -4.14 10.99
C PHE A 420 -6.40 -5.53 11.57
N ILE A 421 -6.43 -5.66 12.91
CA ILE A 421 -6.61 -6.95 13.58
C ILE A 421 -7.99 -7.56 13.31
N SER A 422 -9.05 -6.75 13.35
CA SER A 422 -10.40 -7.26 13.08
C SER A 422 -10.54 -7.80 11.65
N THR A 423 -9.83 -7.19 10.68
CA THR A 423 -9.85 -7.64 9.29
C THR A 423 -9.04 -8.92 9.09
N ILE A 424 -7.86 -9.04 9.72
CA ILE A 424 -7.10 -10.30 9.71
C ILE A 424 -7.95 -11.44 10.30
N LYS A 425 -8.64 -11.20 11.42
CA LYS A 425 -9.55 -12.18 12.03
C LYS A 425 -10.69 -12.59 11.12
N TYR A 426 -11.22 -11.67 10.32
CA TYR A 426 -12.28 -11.97 9.36
C TYR A 426 -11.79 -12.92 8.25
N PHE A 427 -10.58 -12.74 7.73
CA PHE A 427 -10.03 -13.58 6.66
C PHE A 427 -9.31 -14.85 7.17
N TYR A 428 -8.92 -14.90 8.44
CA TYR A 428 -8.17 -16.02 9.02
C TYR A 428 -8.80 -17.41 8.79
N PRO A 429 -10.13 -17.62 8.91
CA PRO A 429 -10.74 -18.92 8.63
C PRO A 429 -10.42 -19.45 7.22
N GLN A 430 -10.39 -18.58 6.20
CA GLN A 430 -10.08 -18.97 4.82
C GLN A 430 -8.61 -19.37 4.66
N LEU A 431 -7.70 -18.69 5.38
CA LEU A 431 -6.28 -19.07 5.40
C LEU A 431 -6.08 -20.43 6.08
N ALA A 432 -6.78 -20.66 7.20
CA ALA A 432 -6.70 -21.90 7.95
C ALA A 432 -7.22 -23.11 7.15
N GLU A 433 -8.30 -22.95 6.37
CA GLU A 433 -8.81 -23.99 5.45
C GLU A 433 -7.78 -24.44 4.40
N HIS A 434 -6.83 -23.57 4.07
CA HIS A 434 -5.75 -23.82 3.12
C HIS A 434 -4.41 -24.17 3.77
N ASN A 435 -4.37 -24.41 5.09
CA ASN A 435 -3.15 -24.66 5.87
C ASN A 435 -2.09 -23.55 5.72
N ILE A 436 -2.53 -22.30 5.58
CA ILE A 436 -1.65 -21.14 5.47
C ILE A 436 -1.37 -20.61 6.88
N SER A 437 -0.09 -20.47 7.21
CA SER A 437 0.33 -19.87 8.49
C SER A 437 0.09 -18.36 8.48
N CYS A 438 -0.37 -17.80 9.60
CA CYS A 438 -0.73 -16.39 9.71
C CYS A 438 0.11 -15.72 10.80
N HIS A 439 0.90 -14.72 10.42
CA HIS A 439 1.76 -13.95 11.32
C HIS A 439 1.41 -12.47 11.28
N VAL A 440 1.47 -11.82 12.43
CA VAL A 440 1.46 -10.35 12.59
C VAL A 440 2.81 -9.95 13.17
N ALA A 441 3.58 -9.19 12.41
CA ALA A 441 4.93 -8.76 12.80
C ALA A 441 4.97 -7.27 13.12
N GLU A 442 5.62 -6.93 14.24
CA GLU A 442 5.83 -5.55 14.67
C GLU A 442 7.14 -5.45 15.45
N PHE A 443 8.04 -4.56 15.04
CA PHE A 443 9.35 -4.40 15.66
C PHE A 443 9.29 -3.48 16.90
N ASN A 444 8.33 -2.55 16.93
CA ASN A 444 8.17 -1.59 18.00
C ASN A 444 7.42 -2.25 19.18
N PRO A 445 8.03 -2.40 20.37
CA PRO A 445 7.38 -3.11 21.47
C PRO A 445 6.05 -2.49 21.94
N LYS A 446 5.90 -1.17 21.83
CA LYS A 446 4.66 -0.47 22.20
C LYS A 446 3.53 -0.81 21.23
N LEU A 447 3.80 -0.73 19.92
CA LEU A 447 2.82 -1.09 18.90
C LEU A 447 2.52 -2.59 18.91
N TYR A 448 3.53 -3.43 19.15
CA TYR A 448 3.34 -4.87 19.30
C TYR A 448 2.35 -5.18 20.42
N ASN A 449 2.55 -4.58 21.60
CA ASN A 449 1.64 -4.76 22.73
C ASN A 449 0.22 -4.25 22.42
N LEU A 450 0.09 -3.16 21.65
CA LEU A 450 -1.21 -2.66 21.20
C LEU A 450 -1.90 -3.66 20.26
N LEU A 451 -1.17 -4.28 19.33
CA LEU A 451 -1.70 -5.29 18.41
C LEU A 451 -2.18 -6.55 19.15
N VAL A 452 -1.38 -7.02 20.13
CA VAL A 452 -1.76 -8.14 21.00
C VAL A 452 -2.99 -7.79 21.84
N GLN A 453 -3.06 -6.61 22.45
CA GLN A 453 -4.25 -6.17 23.19
C GLN A 453 -5.48 -6.07 22.27
N SER A 454 -5.30 -5.56 21.05
CA SER A 454 -6.36 -5.45 20.06
C SER A 454 -6.89 -6.82 19.63
N ASN A 455 -6.02 -7.83 19.58
CA ASN A 455 -6.42 -9.21 19.37
C ASN A 455 -7.34 -9.73 20.47
N ASP A 456 -7.06 -9.43 21.73
CA ASP A 456 -7.91 -9.95 22.81
C ASP A 456 -9.25 -9.19 22.90
N LEU A 457 -9.27 -7.92 22.48
CA LEU A 457 -10.43 -7.05 22.57
C LEU A 457 -11.41 -7.17 21.40
N TYR A 458 -10.94 -7.40 20.16
CA TYR A 458 -11.81 -7.34 18.97
C TYR A 458 -12.12 -8.70 18.38
N GLY A 459 -13.36 -8.88 17.92
CA GLY A 459 -13.75 -9.97 17.03
C GLY A 459 -13.51 -9.61 15.56
N SER A 460 -14.10 -10.40 14.66
CA SER A 460 -13.99 -10.20 13.21
C SER A 460 -15.00 -9.18 12.65
N GLU A 461 -15.95 -8.70 13.46
CA GLU A 461 -17.10 -7.94 13.00
C GLU A 461 -16.73 -6.61 12.33
N LEU A 462 -15.78 -5.86 12.90
CA LEU A 462 -15.33 -4.61 12.28
C LEU A 462 -14.64 -4.89 10.92
N GLY A 463 -13.90 -5.99 10.82
CA GLY A 463 -13.30 -6.46 9.56
C GLY A 463 -14.35 -6.81 8.52
N GLN A 464 -15.35 -7.57 8.91
CA GLN A 464 -16.49 -7.92 8.07
C GLN A 464 -17.24 -6.67 7.58
N LEU A 465 -17.46 -5.68 8.45
CA LEU A 465 -18.12 -4.44 8.07
C LEU A 465 -17.30 -3.64 7.04
N ASN A 466 -15.96 -3.59 7.18
CA ASN A 466 -15.09 -2.95 6.18
C ASN A 466 -15.22 -3.65 4.81
N GLU A 467 -15.23 -4.98 4.80
CA GLU A 467 -15.40 -5.76 3.58
C GLU A 467 -16.77 -5.53 2.94
N LEU A 468 -17.84 -5.54 3.73
CA LEU A 468 -19.19 -5.22 3.23
C LEU A 468 -19.25 -3.82 2.63
N ILE A 469 -18.63 -2.83 3.27
CA ILE A 469 -18.55 -1.47 2.74
C ILE A 469 -17.85 -1.48 1.38
N ASN A 470 -16.75 -2.22 1.21
CA ASN A 470 -16.06 -2.34 -0.07
C ASN A 470 -16.94 -2.94 -1.18
N GLN A 471 -17.87 -3.83 -0.83
CA GLN A 471 -18.82 -4.44 -1.75
C GLN A 471 -20.06 -3.56 -2.05
N LEU A 472 -20.27 -2.47 -1.30
CA LEU A 472 -21.38 -1.55 -1.53
C LEU A 472 -21.13 -0.67 -2.76
N VAL A 473 -21.96 -0.86 -3.79
CA VAL A 473 -21.95 -0.08 -5.03
C VAL A 473 -22.76 1.22 -4.92
N GLU A 474 -23.78 1.27 -4.06
CA GLU A 474 -24.65 2.45 -3.90
C GLU A 474 -23.95 3.52 -3.03
N PRO A 475 -23.60 4.71 -3.57
CA PRO A 475 -22.74 5.66 -2.87
C PRO A 475 -23.35 6.23 -1.58
N LEU A 476 -24.65 6.52 -1.57
CA LEU A 476 -25.29 7.14 -0.40
C LEU A 476 -25.33 6.18 0.79
N LEU A 477 -25.64 4.92 0.55
CA LEU A 477 -25.66 3.83 1.51
C LEU A 477 -24.25 3.57 2.01
N ARG A 478 -23.27 3.47 1.09
CA ARG A 478 -21.85 3.34 1.46
C ARG A 478 -21.45 4.44 2.44
N GLN A 479 -21.78 5.70 2.15
CA GLN A 479 -21.51 6.84 3.04
C GLN A 479 -22.20 6.72 4.39
N LYS A 480 -23.47 6.29 4.44
CA LYS A 480 -24.18 6.14 5.73
C LYS A 480 -23.63 4.99 6.57
N VAL A 481 -23.20 3.89 5.95
CA VAL A 481 -22.54 2.78 6.66
C VAL A 481 -21.17 3.20 7.18
N ILE A 482 -20.38 3.92 6.37
CA ILE A 482 -19.11 4.53 6.79
C ILE A 482 -19.34 5.42 8.01
N ALA A 483 -20.35 6.30 7.99
CA ALA A 483 -20.65 7.18 9.12
C ALA A 483 -20.94 6.40 10.42
N VAL A 484 -21.73 5.32 10.36
CA VAL A 484 -21.98 4.46 11.53
C VAL A 484 -20.67 3.84 12.03
N ARG A 485 -19.87 3.25 11.14
CA ARG A 485 -18.59 2.63 11.50
C ARG A 485 -17.64 3.63 12.15
N GLU A 486 -17.48 4.83 11.59
CA GLU A 486 -16.59 5.86 12.16
C GLU A 486 -17.02 6.28 13.56
N LYS A 487 -18.32 6.39 13.85
CA LYS A 487 -18.80 6.68 15.21
C LYS A 487 -18.53 5.52 16.19
N ILE A 488 -18.62 4.28 15.74
CA ILE A 488 -18.22 3.10 16.54
C ILE A 488 -16.71 3.13 16.83
N VAL A 489 -15.88 3.44 15.83
CA VAL A 489 -14.42 3.54 15.98
C VAL A 489 -14.04 4.70 16.92
N ALA A 490 -14.72 5.85 16.83
CA ALA A 490 -14.49 6.97 17.73
C ALA A 490 -14.82 6.61 19.19
N LEU A 491 -15.93 5.91 19.44
CA LEU A 491 -16.26 5.39 20.79
C LEU A 491 -15.18 4.44 21.31
N TYR A 492 -14.64 3.61 20.42
CA TYR A 492 -13.52 2.74 20.76
C TYR A 492 -12.26 3.53 21.17
N GLU A 493 -11.89 4.58 20.41
CA GLU A 493 -10.72 5.40 20.76
C GLU A 493 -10.85 6.06 22.14
N HIS A 494 -12.10 6.37 22.55
CA HIS A 494 -12.45 6.90 23.86
C HIS A 494 -12.50 5.86 24.99
N GLY A 495 -12.27 4.58 24.69
CA GLY A 495 -12.14 3.51 25.68
C GLY A 495 -13.46 2.81 26.05
N GLU A 496 -14.49 2.93 25.21
CA GLU A 496 -15.76 2.23 25.41
C GLU A 496 -15.63 0.71 25.34
N SER A 497 -16.53 0.00 26.05
CA SER A 497 -16.45 -1.45 26.17
C SER A 497 -16.67 -2.15 24.82
N ALA A 498 -15.78 -3.09 24.47
CA ALA A 498 -15.86 -3.85 23.23
C ALA A 498 -17.21 -4.59 23.06
N GLU A 499 -17.79 -5.13 24.14
CA GLU A 499 -19.06 -5.86 24.08
C GLU A 499 -20.22 -5.01 23.52
N HIS A 500 -20.38 -3.78 24.00
CA HIS A 500 -21.42 -2.87 23.52
C HIS A 500 -21.20 -2.48 22.05
N LEU A 501 -19.94 -2.24 21.66
CA LEU A 501 -19.60 -1.88 20.28
C LEU A 501 -19.80 -3.05 19.32
N THR A 502 -19.42 -4.27 19.71
CA THR A 502 -19.65 -5.49 18.94
C THR A 502 -21.14 -5.73 18.69
N LYS A 503 -22.01 -5.46 19.67
CA LYS A 503 -23.46 -5.53 19.45
C LYS A 503 -23.91 -4.61 18.31
N GLN A 504 -23.43 -3.37 18.27
CA GLN A 504 -23.81 -2.43 17.22
C GLN A 504 -23.26 -2.85 15.85
N LEU A 505 -22.00 -3.30 15.80
CA LEU A 505 -21.40 -3.84 14.57
C LEU A 505 -22.21 -5.01 14.01
N ARG A 506 -22.58 -5.99 14.85
CA ARG A 506 -23.40 -7.15 14.43
C ARG A 506 -24.75 -6.73 13.89
N LEU A 507 -25.45 -5.85 14.59
CA LEU A 507 -26.75 -5.36 14.14
C LEU A 507 -26.64 -4.61 12.81
N THR A 508 -25.61 -3.78 12.60
CA THR A 508 -25.35 -3.12 11.32
C THR A 508 -25.06 -4.13 10.21
N ILE A 509 -24.23 -5.15 10.47
CA ILE A 509 -23.90 -6.21 9.52
C ILE A 509 -25.14 -7.03 9.15
N GLU A 510 -25.92 -7.48 10.13
CA GLU A 510 -27.15 -8.22 9.92
C GLU A 510 -28.16 -7.42 9.11
N LEU A 511 -28.29 -6.13 9.39
CA LEU A 511 -29.15 -5.22 8.63
C LEU A 511 -28.73 -5.17 7.16
N LEU A 512 -27.43 -5.01 6.89
CA LEU A 512 -26.87 -4.94 5.53
C LEU A 512 -26.98 -6.26 4.75
N MET A 513 -26.81 -7.39 5.43
CA MET A 513 -26.89 -8.73 4.81
C MET A 513 -28.32 -9.29 4.72
N SER A 514 -29.29 -8.65 5.39
CA SER A 514 -30.66 -9.15 5.44
C SER A 514 -31.42 -8.97 4.12
N GLN A 515 -32.06 -10.05 3.67
CA GLN A 515 -32.92 -10.03 2.50
C GLN A 515 -34.27 -9.36 2.83
N PRO A 516 -34.91 -8.64 1.88
CA PRO A 516 -36.26 -8.09 2.04
C PRO A 516 -37.26 -9.13 2.57
N GLY A 517 -38.06 -8.76 3.57
CA GLY A 517 -39.08 -9.63 4.18
C GLY A 517 -39.22 -9.42 5.68
N GLU A 518 -40.01 -10.29 6.34
CA GLU A 518 -40.30 -10.16 7.77
C GLU A 518 -39.04 -10.17 8.65
N LYS A 519 -38.04 -10.97 8.30
CA LYS A 519 -36.77 -11.03 9.04
C LYS A 519 -36.05 -9.69 9.03
N ARG A 520 -35.93 -9.04 7.86
CA ARG A 520 -35.34 -7.70 7.76
C ARG A 520 -36.15 -6.66 8.50
N ASN A 521 -37.48 -6.70 8.43
CA ASN A 521 -38.32 -5.75 9.17
C ASN A 521 -38.11 -5.86 10.69
N ARG A 522 -37.91 -7.08 11.21
CA ARG A 522 -37.54 -7.30 12.61
C ARG A 522 -36.18 -6.70 12.94
N ILE A 523 -35.16 -6.94 12.09
CA ILE A 523 -33.81 -6.38 12.26
C ILE A 523 -33.83 -4.85 12.21
N VAL A 524 -34.55 -4.26 11.25
CA VAL A 524 -34.74 -2.79 11.15
C VAL A 524 -35.37 -2.25 12.44
N THR A 525 -36.43 -2.89 12.92
CA THR A 525 -37.12 -2.46 14.15
C THR A 525 -36.18 -2.54 15.35
N GLU A 526 -35.43 -3.63 15.49
CA GLU A 526 -34.43 -3.78 16.55
C GLU A 526 -33.30 -2.74 16.43
N TYR A 527 -32.84 -2.47 15.21
CA TYR A 527 -31.81 -1.48 14.93
C TYR A 527 -32.26 -0.06 15.33
N GLU A 528 -33.48 0.33 14.94
CA GLU A 528 -34.08 1.62 15.28
C GLU A 528 -34.35 1.74 16.79
N GLN A 529 -34.84 0.69 17.44
CA GLN A 529 -35.04 0.68 18.90
C GLN A 529 -33.72 0.84 19.66
N ASN A 530 -32.66 0.13 19.24
CA ASN A 530 -31.34 0.30 19.83
C ASN A 530 -30.83 1.73 19.61
N ALA A 531 -30.94 2.29 18.39
CA ALA A 531 -30.52 3.66 18.12
C ALA A 531 -31.28 4.68 19.00
N LEU A 532 -32.60 4.55 19.14
CA LEU A 532 -33.40 5.40 20.01
C LEU A 532 -33.03 5.28 21.49
N SER A 533 -32.56 4.11 21.92
CA SER A 533 -32.06 3.93 23.29
C SER A 533 -30.73 4.66 23.49
N LEU A 534 -29.82 4.60 22.51
CA LEU A 534 -28.52 5.26 22.53
C LEU A 534 -28.65 6.79 22.45
N GLN A 535 -29.64 7.30 21.72
CA GLN A 535 -29.91 8.74 21.61
C GLN A 535 -30.19 9.42 22.95
N LYS A 536 -30.66 8.65 23.95
CA LYS A 536 -30.94 9.14 25.31
C LYS A 536 -29.68 9.23 26.18
N SER A 537 -28.53 8.78 25.69
CA SER A 537 -27.26 8.91 26.39
C SER A 537 -26.88 10.39 26.54
N SER A 538 -26.32 10.75 27.70
CA SER A 538 -25.71 12.06 27.92
C SER A 538 -24.36 12.22 27.21
N ASP A 539 -23.78 11.12 26.73
CA ASP A 539 -22.54 11.11 25.98
C ASP A 539 -22.79 11.50 24.51
N SER A 540 -22.07 12.51 24.04
CA SER A 540 -22.20 13.04 22.68
C SER A 540 -21.80 12.04 21.59
N LEU A 541 -20.88 11.12 21.86
CA LEU A 541 -20.44 10.10 20.90
C LEU A 541 -21.50 9.01 20.72
N TRP A 542 -22.12 8.58 21.82
CA TRP A 542 -23.23 7.62 21.76
C TRP A 542 -24.46 8.20 21.06
N ASN A 543 -24.74 9.49 21.28
CA ASN A 543 -25.79 10.20 20.57
C ASN A 543 -25.46 10.35 19.07
N ALA A 544 -24.21 10.70 18.73
CA ALA A 544 -23.77 10.77 17.34
C ALA A 544 -23.89 9.42 16.62
N LEU A 545 -23.55 8.31 17.30
CA LEU A 545 -23.78 6.97 16.78
C LEU A 545 -25.28 6.71 16.54
N ALA A 546 -26.13 7.03 17.52
CA ALA A 546 -27.58 6.87 17.38
C ALA A 546 -28.15 7.60 16.15
N VAL A 547 -27.71 8.84 15.93
CA VAL A 547 -28.11 9.65 14.76
C VAL A 547 -27.66 8.99 13.45
N ALA A 548 -26.42 8.50 13.38
CA ALA A 548 -25.92 7.79 12.21
C ALA A 548 -26.70 6.50 11.94
N MET A 549 -27.02 5.73 12.99
CA MET A 549 -27.83 4.52 12.90
C MET A 549 -29.25 4.81 12.38
N ILE A 550 -29.94 5.82 12.93
CA ILE A 550 -31.29 6.21 12.46
C ILE A 550 -31.26 6.58 10.96
N ALA A 551 -30.24 7.34 10.54
CA ALA A 551 -30.06 7.72 9.14
C ALA A 551 -29.87 6.50 8.23
N LEU A 552 -29.05 5.53 8.66
CA LEU A 552 -28.83 4.28 7.91
C LEU A 552 -30.11 3.43 7.85
N GLY A 553 -30.80 3.22 8.98
CA GLY A 553 -32.03 2.43 9.05
C GLY A 553 -33.13 2.98 8.14
N SER A 554 -33.32 4.31 8.15
CA SER A 554 -34.29 5.00 7.28
C SER A 554 -33.98 4.81 5.79
N LEU A 555 -32.71 4.89 5.42
CA LEU A 555 -32.27 4.70 4.02
C LEU A 555 -32.52 3.25 3.56
N ILE A 556 -32.15 2.27 4.37
CA ILE A 556 -32.30 0.84 4.05
C ILE A 556 -33.79 0.45 3.90
N THR A 557 -34.68 1.06 4.69
CA THR A 557 -36.15 0.90 4.56
C THR A 557 -36.68 1.49 3.25
N THR A 558 -36.06 2.58 2.76
CA THR A 558 -36.48 3.29 1.54
C THR A 558 -35.96 2.63 0.26
N VAL A 559 -34.71 2.16 0.26
CA VAL A 559 -34.02 1.70 -0.97
C VAL A 559 -34.18 0.19 -1.20
N GLY A 560 -34.68 -0.58 -0.22
CA GLY A 560 -34.96 -2.02 -0.40
C GLY A 560 -33.72 -2.85 -0.76
N VAL A 561 -32.53 -2.38 -0.40
CA VAL A 561 -31.22 -2.86 -0.91
C VAL A 561 -31.01 -4.34 -0.60
N VAL A 562 -30.65 -5.11 -1.62
CA VAL A 562 -30.16 -6.49 -1.49
C VAL A 562 -28.65 -6.46 -1.69
N LEU A 563 -27.87 -6.75 -0.64
CA LEU A 563 -26.55 -7.32 -0.85
C LEU A 563 -26.77 -8.83 -1.02
N CYS A 564 -26.59 -9.34 -2.24
CA CYS A 564 -26.52 -10.78 -2.44
C CYS A 564 -25.27 -11.27 -1.72
N ALA A 565 -25.44 -11.89 -0.55
CA ALA A 565 -24.40 -12.67 0.07
C ALA A 565 -24.07 -13.85 -0.86
N THR A 566 -23.05 -13.72 -1.69
CA THR A 566 -22.36 -14.89 -2.23
C THR A 566 -21.56 -15.49 -1.08
N GLY A 567 -22.13 -16.51 -0.43
CA GLY A 567 -21.35 -17.41 0.41
C GLY A 567 -20.24 -18.05 -0.42
N LEU A 568 -19.08 -18.23 0.21
CA LEU A 568 -18.02 -19.20 -0.08
C LEU A 568 -17.85 -19.62 -1.55
N ALA A 569 -16.69 -19.26 -2.10
CA ALA A 569 -16.16 -19.58 -3.43
C ALA A 569 -16.53 -18.59 -4.55
N LEU A 570 -15.67 -17.59 -4.74
CA LEU A 570 -14.98 -17.34 -6.02
C LEU A 570 -13.87 -16.33 -5.77
N LEU A 571 -12.65 -16.76 -6.07
CA LEU A 571 -11.42 -15.98 -5.98
C LEU A 571 -11.59 -14.64 -6.73
N PRO A 572 -11.35 -13.48 -6.12
CA PRO A 572 -11.08 -12.27 -6.91
C PRO A 572 -9.71 -12.47 -7.56
N GLY A 573 -9.72 -12.62 -8.88
CA GLY A 573 -8.53 -12.93 -9.68
C GLY A 573 -8.78 -13.89 -10.84
N THR A 574 -9.80 -14.73 -10.76
CA THR A 574 -10.26 -15.53 -11.92
C THR A 574 -11.55 -14.91 -12.45
N GLY A 575 -11.48 -14.25 -13.61
CA GLY A 575 -12.62 -13.55 -14.18
C GLY A 575 -13.87 -14.42 -14.32
N VAL A 576 -14.99 -13.95 -13.76
CA VAL A 576 -16.33 -14.23 -14.26
C VAL A 576 -17.17 -12.96 -14.12
N ALA A 577 -17.35 -12.29 -15.26
CA ALA A 577 -18.60 -11.62 -15.54
C ALA A 577 -19.72 -12.67 -15.53
N ALA A 578 -20.48 -12.76 -14.44
CA ALA A 578 -21.84 -13.31 -14.43
C ALA A 578 -22.48 -13.07 -13.06
N CYS A 579 -23.64 -12.40 -13.09
CA CYS A 579 -24.61 -12.24 -11.99
C CYS A 579 -24.43 -11.06 -10.99
N GLY A 580 -23.80 -9.95 -11.42
CA GLY A 580 -23.81 -8.68 -10.67
C GLY A 580 -24.62 -7.54 -11.28
N THR A 581 -25.32 -7.75 -12.40
CA THR A 581 -26.00 -6.67 -13.15
C THR A 581 -27.53 -6.80 -13.25
N ALA A 582 -28.15 -7.80 -12.62
CA ALA A 582 -29.58 -8.10 -12.87
C ALA A 582 -30.59 -7.68 -11.77
N LEU A 583 -30.20 -7.02 -10.67
CA LEU A 583 -31.15 -6.55 -9.64
C LEU A 583 -30.91 -5.12 -9.13
N LEU A 584 -30.33 -4.24 -9.95
CA LEU A 584 -30.36 -2.78 -9.69
C LEU A 584 -31.46 -2.04 -10.48
N GLY A 585 -32.28 -2.77 -11.26
CA GLY A 585 -33.26 -2.19 -12.18
C GLY A 585 -34.71 -2.12 -11.71
N VAL A 586 -35.07 -2.70 -10.56
CA VAL A 586 -36.48 -2.73 -10.09
C VAL A 586 -36.54 -2.38 -8.61
N GLY A 587 -36.76 -1.11 -8.30
CA GLY A 587 -36.92 -0.66 -6.92
C GLY A 587 -36.88 0.86 -6.67
N ILE A 588 -36.52 1.68 -7.67
CA ILE A 588 -36.64 3.14 -7.56
C ILE A 588 -38.01 3.53 -8.13
N GLY A 589 -39.05 3.37 -7.33
CA GLY A 589 -40.40 3.74 -7.73
C GLY A 589 -41.39 3.65 -6.58
N LEU A 590 -41.69 4.81 -6.01
CA LEU A 590 -42.71 5.14 -4.99
C LEU A 590 -42.14 5.38 -3.59
N PHE A 591 -42.53 6.53 -3.02
CA PHE A 591 -42.22 7.09 -1.70
C PHE A 591 -41.08 8.12 -1.61
N ALA A 592 -41.19 9.18 -2.41
CA ALA A 592 -40.78 10.51 -1.94
C ALA A 592 -42.04 11.37 -1.77
N GLN A 593 -42.37 11.80 -0.55
CA GLN A 593 -42.86 13.17 -0.33
C GLN A 593 -42.88 13.61 1.16
N ASN A 594 -42.15 14.71 1.38
CA ASN A 594 -42.43 15.86 2.24
C ASN A 594 -42.23 15.80 3.77
N LYS A 595 -42.11 14.65 4.45
CA LYS A 595 -41.76 14.65 5.90
C LYS A 595 -40.28 14.42 6.22
N HIS A 596 -39.50 13.87 5.29
CA HIS A 596 -38.12 13.41 5.55
C HIS A 596 -37.03 14.46 5.28
N ASN A 597 -37.26 15.42 4.38
CA ASN A 597 -36.28 16.50 4.12
C ASN A 597 -36.03 17.38 5.35
N ALA A 598 -37.00 17.51 6.27
CA ALA A 598 -36.83 18.29 7.49
C ALA A 598 -35.97 17.55 8.55
N LEU A 599 -36.01 16.22 8.58
CA LEU A 599 -35.20 15.41 9.49
C LEU A 599 -33.77 15.32 8.97
N ILE A 600 -33.59 15.03 7.68
CA ILE A 600 -32.26 14.99 7.03
C ILE A 600 -31.56 16.34 7.17
N ARG A 601 -32.27 17.46 6.94
CA ARG A 601 -31.69 18.80 7.07
C ARG A 601 -31.29 19.11 8.51
N LYS A 602 -32.15 18.81 9.50
CA LYS A 602 -31.79 18.93 10.93
C LYS A 602 -30.60 18.03 11.33
N THR A 603 -30.50 16.85 10.74
CA THR A 603 -29.38 15.93 10.99
C THR A 603 -28.08 16.42 10.36
N THR A 604 -28.14 16.98 9.15
CA THR A 604 -26.97 17.62 8.52
C THR A 604 -26.53 18.86 9.29
N ASP A 605 -27.48 19.70 9.72
CA ASP A 605 -27.21 20.90 10.53
C ASP A 605 -26.56 20.53 11.89
N LEU A 606 -27.01 19.44 12.53
CA LEU A 606 -26.42 18.90 13.77
C LEU A 606 -25.02 18.30 13.57
N LEU A 607 -24.78 17.63 12.43
CA LEU A 607 -23.46 17.09 12.11
C LEU A 607 -22.45 18.20 11.79
N GLU A 608 -22.88 19.27 11.12
CA GLU A 608 -22.05 20.47 10.87
C GLU A 608 -21.78 21.27 12.16
N GLU A 609 -22.71 21.33 13.12
CA GLU A 609 -22.47 21.97 14.43
C GLU A 609 -21.46 21.21 15.29
N ILE A 610 -21.44 19.87 15.22
CA ILE A 610 -20.51 19.02 15.98
C ILE A 610 -19.10 19.05 15.37
N ASP A 611 -18.96 19.05 14.04
CA ASP A 611 -17.64 19.18 13.39
C ASP A 611 -17.01 20.57 13.62
N ASN A 612 -17.83 21.62 13.74
CA ASN A 612 -17.33 22.98 14.03
C ASN A 612 -16.97 23.22 15.51
N THR A 613 -17.42 22.37 16.44
CA THR A 613 -17.08 22.50 17.88
C THR A 613 -15.75 21.83 18.25
N HIS A 614 -15.13 21.08 17.33
CA HIS A 614 -13.77 20.52 17.48
C HIS A 614 -12.67 21.38 16.79
N LEU A 615 -13.01 22.56 16.28
CA LEU A 615 -12.09 23.52 15.65
C LEU A 615 -12.02 24.85 16.42
N LEU A 616 -11.74 24.81 17.71
CA LEU A 616 -11.14 25.92 18.46
C LEU A 616 -10.12 25.34 19.44
N PRO A 617 -8.98 26.04 19.64
CA PRO A 617 -7.63 25.47 19.76
C PRO A 617 -7.37 24.52 20.92
#